data_AF-A0A1C4UJ69-F1
#
_entry.id   AF-A0A1C4UJ69-F1
#
_cell.length_a   1.000
_cell.length_b   1.000
_cell.length_c   1.000
_cell.angle_alpha   90.00
_cell.angle_beta   90.00
_cell.angle_gamma   90.00
#
_symmetry.space_group_name_H-M   'P 1'
#
loop_
_entity.id
_entity.type
_entity.pdbx_description
1 polymer ?
#
loop_
_entity_poly.entity_id
_entity_poly.type
_entity_poly.pdbx_seq_one_letter_code
_entity_poly.pdbx_strand_id
1 'polypeptide(L)'
;MLTHSTRRWLAGLGVAGAFVAASATPAFADEKPKLSVYFGDTTVALGSPGTTNAAIVYSSAPVILNNLTVRYDYRDLLGKATFTGEKDSSTDCASPEEGVLVCTDPFEVGVEDEWGLGGIADVVIAATDTAKEGDTGAVKVSLSADGYDAVQWEAEVRVGEGVDIAASEGVEVSGAPGASFTAPLQVSNAGETSVKGLGAIFFNDHAIRSATRYSNCTYDADRLRSCQFDQELAPGSSYEATLSYQIGKDAFAPGFAYGEISWQTTAELEDFKSYLTSHGYELGKPGDGPVLTLQTARALRGVQADTNPENNWSSLALKVTGKNGADLAAVGDSVQGEAGDLVHATIGVKNNGPAALDFSRGGSPVTKIDVTVPAGTTAVEVPEVCVPFDGERGDWENAGKAGAKAYRCWPDVFIGLDEEQTVEFGLRIDKVVPNAAGTVTINAKCECEGGLDADLNKANDTAKLLVNATGGNGGGGDGGTLPITGESTALVAGIGGLLLAAGVGGYVVARRRKTRFVA
;
A
#
# COMPACT_ATOMS: atom_id res chain seq x y z
N MET A 1 10.35 56.78 55.36
CA MET A 1 10.69 58.11 54.81
C MET A 1 10.94 57.89 53.33
N LEU A 2 9.95 57.88 52.44
CA LEU A 2 9.07 58.99 52.03
C LEU A 2 9.84 60.28 51.70
N THR A 3 10.02 60.55 50.40
CA THR A 3 9.51 61.77 49.75
C THR A 3 9.41 61.55 48.23
N HIS A 4 8.31 62.03 47.63
CA HIS A 4 8.02 61.96 46.19
C HIS A 4 8.73 63.09 45.40
N SER A 5 8.84 62.96 44.08
CA SER A 5 8.05 63.81 43.17
C SER A 5 8.15 63.38 41.70
N THR A 6 7.02 63.39 40.99
CA THR A 6 6.88 63.15 39.55
C THR A 6 6.84 64.47 38.77
N ARG A 7 7.44 64.54 37.57
CA ARG A 7 6.94 65.40 36.47
C ARG A 7 7.45 65.04 35.06
N ARG A 8 6.56 64.38 34.30
CA ARG A 8 6.20 64.57 32.87
C ARG A 8 7.22 65.20 31.89
N TRP A 9 7.44 64.47 30.78
CA TRP A 9 7.00 64.75 29.38
C TRP A 9 8.08 64.73 28.26
N LEU A 10 8.01 63.65 27.47
CA LEU A 10 8.02 63.53 26.01
C LEU A 10 9.21 63.99 25.11
N ALA A 11 9.35 63.17 24.05
CA ALA A 11 9.95 63.38 22.72
C ALA A 11 11.48 63.25 22.59
N GLY A 12 11.89 62.29 21.76
CA GLY A 12 13.30 61.99 21.44
C GLY A 12 13.47 60.67 20.67
N LEU A 13 12.82 60.54 19.50
CA LEU A 13 13.05 59.41 18.60
C LEU A 13 14.50 59.46 18.07
N GLY A 14 15.26 58.37 18.25
CA GLY A 14 16.66 58.27 17.84
C GLY A 14 17.00 56.83 17.45
N VAL A 15 16.94 56.56 16.15
CA VAL A 15 17.28 55.33 15.42
C VAL A 15 18.20 54.36 16.17
N ALA A 16 17.66 53.24 16.63
CA ALA A 16 18.43 52.06 16.96
C ALA A 16 18.60 51.21 15.69
N GLY A 17 19.80 51.20 15.12
CA GLY A 17 20.15 50.28 14.04
C GLY A 17 20.19 48.86 14.60
N ALA A 18 19.21 48.04 14.25
CA ALA A 18 19.23 46.63 14.58
C ALA A 18 20.34 45.95 13.79
N PHE A 19 21.45 45.64 14.46
CA PHE A 19 22.32 44.55 14.02
C PHE A 19 21.46 43.30 14.03
N VAL A 20 21.05 42.84 12.85
CA VAL A 20 20.64 41.45 12.67
C VAL A 20 21.91 40.63 12.84
N ALA A 21 22.18 40.25 14.09
CA ALA A 21 23.02 39.10 14.34
C ALA A 21 22.35 37.96 13.56
N ALA A 22 23.06 37.44 12.55
CA ALA A 22 22.68 36.19 11.95
C ALA A 22 22.76 35.15 13.07
N SER A 23 21.61 34.87 13.70
CA SER A 23 21.43 33.65 14.45
C SER A 23 21.65 32.54 13.44
N ALA A 24 22.85 31.97 13.46
CA ALA A 24 23.07 30.67 12.85
C ALA A 24 22.00 29.77 13.45
N THR A 25 21.00 29.43 12.65
CA THR A 25 20.15 28.29 12.95
C THR A 25 21.12 27.15 13.24
N PRO A 26 20.98 26.45 14.38
CA PRO A 26 21.77 25.24 14.57
C PRO A 26 21.51 24.39 13.34
N ALA A 27 22.58 23.95 12.67
CA ALA A 27 22.43 22.93 11.66
C ALA A 27 21.76 21.76 12.39
N PHE A 28 20.52 21.45 12.02
CA PHE A 28 19.96 20.17 12.35
C PHE A 28 20.93 19.17 11.73
N ALA A 29 21.64 18.43 12.58
CA ALA A 29 22.31 17.24 12.09
C ALA A 29 21.18 16.33 11.63
N ASP A 30 21.16 15.99 10.34
CA ASP A 30 20.17 15.05 9.81
C ASP A 30 20.21 13.80 10.69
N GLU A 31 19.09 13.53 11.37
CA GLU A 31 18.99 12.41 12.29
C GLU A 31 19.13 11.15 11.44
N LYS A 32 20.18 10.37 11.70
CA LYS A 32 20.46 9.16 10.90
C LYS A 32 19.21 8.29 10.82
N PRO A 33 18.92 7.67 9.66
CA PRO A 33 17.79 6.76 9.53
C PRO A 33 17.81 5.70 10.63
N LYS A 34 16.65 5.45 11.23
CA LYS A 34 16.50 4.44 12.28
C LYS A 34 16.27 3.11 11.63
N LEU A 35 17.18 2.17 11.90
CA LEU A 35 17.04 0.79 11.43
C LEU A 35 16.13 0.00 12.37
N SER A 36 15.46 -1.01 11.83
CA SER A 36 14.91 -2.12 12.60
C SER A 36 15.05 -3.42 11.81
N VAL A 37 15.01 -4.55 12.52
CA VAL A 37 15.07 -5.88 11.93
C VAL A 37 13.86 -6.68 12.39
N TYR A 38 13.28 -7.46 11.49
CA TYR A 38 12.30 -8.49 11.80
C TYR A 38 12.86 -9.85 11.38
N PHE A 39 12.49 -10.89 12.12
CA PHE A 39 12.71 -12.29 11.75
C PHE A 39 11.49 -13.11 12.18
N GLY A 40 11.01 -13.98 11.30
CA GLY A 40 9.78 -14.73 11.53
C GLY A 40 9.91 -15.78 12.64
N ASP A 41 8.86 -15.93 13.46
CA ASP A 41 8.64 -17.17 14.20
C ASP A 41 8.62 -18.34 13.19
N THR A 42 9.24 -19.47 13.52
CA THR A 42 9.44 -20.58 12.56
C THR A 42 9.08 -21.92 13.16
N THR A 43 8.17 -22.65 12.51
CA THR A 43 7.91 -24.06 12.86
C THR A 43 8.67 -24.97 11.89
N VAL A 44 9.43 -25.94 12.41
CA VAL A 44 10.25 -26.88 11.63
C VAL A 44 9.88 -28.33 11.89
N ALA A 45 9.89 -29.15 10.85
CA ALA A 45 9.51 -30.56 10.91
C ALA A 45 10.65 -31.48 11.37
N LEU A 46 10.34 -32.44 12.25
CA LEU A 46 11.22 -33.57 12.55
C LEU A 46 11.55 -34.37 11.28
N GLY A 47 12.84 -34.65 11.05
CA GLY A 47 13.31 -35.45 9.91
C GLY A 47 13.27 -34.74 8.55
N SER A 48 12.94 -33.44 8.52
CA SER A 48 12.99 -32.60 7.33
C SER A 48 14.41 -32.06 7.07
N PRO A 49 14.78 -31.74 5.81
CA PRO A 49 15.95 -30.92 5.49
C PRO A 49 15.95 -29.53 6.16
N GLY A 50 14.79 -29.04 6.57
CA GLY A 50 14.58 -27.73 7.20
C GLY A 50 13.75 -26.77 6.34
N THR A 51 13.48 -25.59 6.90
CA THR A 51 12.74 -24.49 6.27
C THR A 51 13.65 -23.28 6.17
N THR A 52 13.70 -22.62 5.01
CA THR A 52 14.46 -21.38 4.83
C THR A 52 13.65 -20.17 5.36
N ASN A 53 14.31 -19.30 6.12
CA ASN A 53 13.75 -18.04 6.62
C ASN A 53 14.85 -16.95 6.57
N ALA A 54 14.46 -15.68 6.54
CA ALA A 54 15.35 -14.55 6.29
C ALA A 54 15.04 -13.37 7.22
N ALA A 55 16.02 -12.50 7.44
CA ALA A 55 15.78 -11.22 8.08
C ALA A 55 15.12 -10.25 7.09
N ILE A 56 14.23 -9.42 7.60
CA ILE A 56 13.72 -8.23 6.89
C ILE A 56 14.29 -6.99 7.57
N VAL A 57 14.96 -6.14 6.80
CA VAL A 57 15.64 -4.93 7.28
C VAL A 57 14.85 -3.70 6.87
N TYR A 58 14.49 -2.88 7.85
CA TYR A 58 13.73 -1.65 7.67
C TYR A 58 14.60 -0.44 7.98
N SER A 59 14.28 0.68 7.36
CA SER A 59 14.88 1.99 7.65
C SER A 59 13.80 3.07 7.65
N SER A 60 13.91 4.05 8.54
CA SER A 60 12.96 5.18 8.61
C SER A 60 13.11 6.22 7.48
N ALA A 61 14.04 6.00 6.55
CA ALA A 61 14.31 6.80 5.35
C ALA A 61 15.28 6.02 4.43
N PRO A 62 15.36 6.33 3.12
CA PRO A 62 16.26 5.66 2.19
C PRO A 62 17.72 5.68 2.67
N VAL A 63 18.41 4.53 2.63
CA VAL A 63 19.76 4.39 3.17
C VAL A 63 20.59 3.34 2.42
N ILE A 64 21.89 3.59 2.26
CA ILE A 64 22.86 2.59 1.82
C ILE A 64 23.66 2.11 3.04
N LEU A 65 23.53 0.82 3.36
CA LEU A 65 24.20 0.15 4.47
C LEU A 65 25.47 -0.54 3.97
N ASN A 66 26.53 -0.48 4.78
CA ASN A 66 27.83 -1.09 4.53
C ASN A 66 28.14 -2.11 5.64
N ASN A 67 28.77 -3.24 5.29
CA ASN A 67 29.06 -4.35 6.21
C ASN A 67 27.81 -4.81 7.00
N LEU A 68 26.68 -4.99 6.29
CA LEU A 68 25.42 -5.37 6.90
C LEU A 68 25.53 -6.78 7.48
N THR A 69 25.48 -6.89 8.81
CA THR A 69 25.67 -8.16 9.52
C THR A 69 24.41 -8.52 10.29
N VAL A 70 23.89 -9.74 10.06
CA VAL A 70 22.85 -10.36 10.87
C VAL A 70 23.47 -11.46 11.72
N ARG A 71 23.28 -11.39 13.04
CA ARG A 71 23.66 -12.43 14.00
C ARG A 71 22.39 -13.13 14.50
N TYR A 72 22.36 -14.45 14.35
CA TYR A 72 21.37 -15.35 14.92
C TYR A 72 21.97 -16.05 16.14
N ASP A 73 21.49 -15.72 17.34
CA ASP A 73 21.85 -16.38 18.60
C ASP A 73 20.75 -17.37 18.98
N TYR A 74 20.96 -18.65 18.67
CA TYR A 74 19.99 -19.75 18.81
C TYR A 74 20.36 -20.71 19.95
N ARG A 75 21.07 -20.23 20.99
CA ARG A 75 21.56 -21.09 22.08
C ARG A 75 20.45 -21.81 22.86
N ASP A 76 19.24 -21.25 22.93
CA ASP A 76 18.08 -21.89 23.57
C ASP A 76 17.52 -23.10 22.75
N LEU A 77 18.01 -23.26 21.51
CA LEU A 77 17.67 -24.31 20.56
C LEU A 77 18.77 -25.38 20.40
N LEU A 78 19.84 -25.33 21.21
CA LEU A 78 20.91 -26.34 21.18
C LEU A 78 20.36 -27.75 21.45
N GLY A 79 20.67 -28.69 20.55
CA GLY A 79 20.15 -30.06 20.57
C GLY A 79 18.68 -30.20 20.17
N LYS A 80 18.05 -29.12 19.68
CA LYS A 80 16.68 -29.08 19.14
C LYS A 80 16.68 -28.68 17.66
N ALA A 81 17.33 -27.56 17.31
CA ALA A 81 17.39 -27.07 15.94
C ALA A 81 18.81 -26.64 15.53
N THR A 82 19.10 -26.68 14.23
CA THR A 82 20.31 -26.14 13.60
C THR A 82 19.97 -24.95 12.72
N PHE A 83 20.87 -23.97 12.67
CA PHE A 83 20.85 -22.86 11.72
C PHE A 83 22.06 -22.96 10.81
N THR A 84 21.85 -22.93 9.49
CA THR A 84 22.91 -22.89 8.48
C THR A 84 22.57 -21.84 7.43
N GLY A 85 23.55 -21.03 7.03
CA GLY A 85 23.34 -20.06 5.95
C GLY A 85 22.99 -20.76 4.64
N GLU A 86 22.08 -20.16 3.88
CA GLU A 86 21.67 -20.69 2.57
C GLU A 86 22.82 -20.58 1.56
N LYS A 87 23.05 -21.64 0.79
CA LYS A 87 24.28 -21.82 -0.02
C LYS A 87 24.37 -20.90 -1.23
N ASP A 88 23.22 -20.47 -1.74
CA ASP A 88 23.11 -19.60 -2.92
C ASP A 88 22.69 -18.16 -2.53
N SER A 89 22.77 -17.79 -1.24
CA SER A 89 22.51 -16.42 -0.76
C SER A 89 23.67 -15.45 -1.05
N SER A 90 23.40 -14.14 -0.99
CA SER A 90 24.43 -13.09 -1.17
C SER A 90 25.37 -12.95 0.04
N THR A 91 25.04 -13.56 1.19
CA THR A 91 25.71 -13.30 2.47
C THR A 91 26.70 -14.38 2.87
N ASP A 92 27.89 -13.96 3.30
CA ASP A 92 28.88 -14.86 3.88
C ASP A 92 28.50 -15.22 5.32
N CYS A 93 28.01 -16.45 5.53
CA CYS A 93 27.63 -16.98 6.84
C CYS A 93 28.72 -17.83 7.50
N ALA A 94 29.02 -17.54 8.77
CA ALA A 94 29.96 -18.30 9.61
C ALA A 94 29.41 -18.53 11.02
N SER A 95 29.79 -19.65 11.64
CA SER A 95 29.46 -19.96 13.05
C SER A 95 30.67 -19.69 13.95
N PRO A 96 30.81 -18.49 14.56
CA PRO A 96 31.98 -18.16 15.36
C PRO A 96 32.04 -18.90 16.71
N GLU A 97 30.90 -19.40 17.18
CA GLU A 97 30.72 -20.12 18.44
C GLU A 97 29.50 -21.06 18.35
N GLU A 98 29.39 -22.02 19.26
CA GLU A 98 28.26 -22.96 19.27
C GLU A 98 26.93 -22.26 19.61
N GLY A 99 25.88 -22.55 18.83
CA GLY A 99 24.57 -21.93 18.96
C GLY A 99 24.48 -20.51 18.38
N VAL A 100 25.41 -20.12 17.51
CA VAL A 100 25.44 -18.80 16.88
C VAL A 100 25.82 -18.91 15.41
N LEU A 101 25.08 -18.20 14.57
CA LEU A 101 25.39 -17.97 13.16
C LEU A 101 25.50 -16.46 12.92
N VAL A 102 26.50 -16.04 12.16
CA VAL A 102 26.72 -14.63 11.77
C VAL A 102 26.86 -14.59 10.26
N CYS A 103 25.94 -13.90 9.60
CA CYS A 103 25.89 -13.71 8.17
C CYS A 103 26.17 -12.24 7.85
N THR A 104 27.10 -11.97 6.94
CA THR A 104 27.47 -10.61 6.54
C THR A 104 27.28 -10.46 5.04
N ASP A 105 26.56 -9.42 4.61
CA ASP A 105 26.57 -9.03 3.20
C ASP A 105 27.87 -8.25 2.89
N PRO A 106 28.70 -8.71 1.95
CA PRO A 106 29.97 -8.05 1.61
C PRO A 106 29.79 -6.85 0.66
N PHE A 107 28.56 -6.54 0.23
CA PHE A 107 28.24 -5.45 -0.69
C PHE A 107 27.52 -4.28 0.02
N GLU A 108 27.30 -3.20 -0.73
CA GLU A 108 26.46 -2.08 -0.31
C GLU A 108 24.98 -2.45 -0.46
N VAL A 109 24.22 -2.39 0.63
CA VAL A 109 22.81 -2.79 0.68
C VAL A 109 21.92 -1.54 0.76
N GLY A 110 21.18 -1.26 -0.31
CA GLY A 110 20.18 -0.18 -0.35
C GLY A 110 18.86 -0.61 0.29
N VAL A 111 18.41 0.09 1.32
CA VAL A 111 17.07 -0.05 1.90
C VAL A 111 16.30 1.21 1.50
N GLU A 112 15.44 1.09 0.50
CA GLU A 112 14.89 2.24 -0.23
C GLU A 112 13.58 2.79 0.35
N ASP A 113 12.81 2.00 1.10
CA ASP A 113 11.52 2.43 1.67
C ASP A 113 11.17 1.77 3.02
N GLU A 114 10.00 2.12 3.54
CA GLU A 114 9.45 1.66 4.82
C GLU A 114 8.82 0.25 4.77
N TRP A 115 8.71 -0.39 3.60
CA TRP A 115 8.16 -1.74 3.47
C TRP A 115 9.18 -2.83 3.82
N GLY A 116 10.47 -2.48 3.83
CA GLY A 116 11.56 -3.31 4.31
C GLY A 116 12.15 -4.25 3.25
N LEU A 117 13.47 -4.42 3.32
CA LEU A 117 14.22 -5.30 2.43
C LEU A 117 14.28 -6.71 3.03
N GLY A 118 13.53 -7.64 2.46
CA GLY A 118 13.56 -9.07 2.79
C GLY A 118 14.66 -9.84 2.06
N GLY A 119 14.85 -11.11 2.43
CA GLY A 119 15.89 -11.97 1.84
C GLY A 119 17.31 -11.63 2.33
N ILE A 120 17.44 -10.92 3.47
CA ILE A 120 18.75 -10.61 4.04
C ILE A 120 19.16 -11.74 4.96
N ALA A 121 20.36 -12.28 4.72
CA ALA A 121 20.95 -13.35 5.52
C ALA A 121 20.05 -14.59 5.65
N ASP A 122 19.68 -15.18 4.52
CA ASP A 122 18.87 -16.41 4.44
C ASP A 122 19.49 -17.55 5.26
N VAL A 123 18.67 -18.20 6.08
CA VAL A 123 19.06 -19.34 6.92
C VAL A 123 18.10 -20.50 6.76
N VAL A 124 18.65 -21.70 6.55
CA VAL A 124 17.92 -22.96 6.72
C VAL A 124 17.88 -23.29 8.20
N ILE A 125 16.66 -23.42 8.74
CA ILE A 125 16.39 -23.88 10.10
C ILE A 125 15.88 -25.32 10.02
N ALA A 126 16.57 -26.26 10.65
CA ALA A 126 16.18 -27.68 10.63
C ALA A 126 16.12 -28.27 12.03
N ALA A 127 15.24 -29.24 12.26
CA ALA A 127 15.22 -30.02 13.50
C ALA A 127 16.42 -30.98 13.56
N THR A 128 17.03 -31.12 14.74
CA THR A 128 18.13 -32.07 14.98
C THR A 128 17.61 -33.51 15.18
N ASP A 129 18.47 -34.52 14.97
CA ASP A 129 18.19 -35.92 15.28
C ASP A 129 17.79 -36.19 16.75
N THR A 130 18.09 -35.25 17.67
CA THR A 130 17.76 -35.34 19.11
C THR A 130 16.51 -34.57 19.52
N ALA A 131 15.92 -33.81 18.59
CA ALA A 131 14.72 -33.00 18.81
C ALA A 131 13.46 -33.84 19.00
N LYS A 132 12.42 -33.21 19.57
CA LYS A 132 11.12 -33.85 19.85
C LYS A 132 9.97 -32.93 19.47
N GLU A 133 8.81 -33.51 19.17
CA GLU A 133 7.56 -32.76 18.98
C GLU A 133 7.30 -31.90 20.22
N GLY A 134 7.05 -30.60 20.00
CA GLY A 134 6.81 -29.62 21.04
C GLY A 134 8.06 -29.04 21.71
N ASP A 135 9.28 -29.37 21.23
CA ASP A 135 10.47 -28.59 21.58
C ASP A 135 10.32 -27.16 21.04
N THR A 136 10.62 -26.17 21.89
CA THR A 136 10.62 -24.74 21.55
C THR A 136 11.87 -24.06 22.11
N GLY A 137 12.28 -22.95 21.51
CA GLY A 137 13.33 -22.05 22.01
C GLY A 137 13.38 -20.75 21.22
N ALA A 138 13.89 -19.69 21.85
CA ALA A 138 14.06 -18.40 21.20
C ALA A 138 15.30 -18.37 20.30
N VAL A 139 15.21 -17.62 19.21
CA VAL A 139 16.38 -17.10 18.47
C VAL A 139 16.42 -15.58 18.61
N LYS A 140 17.57 -15.06 19.04
CA LYS A 140 17.81 -13.62 19.17
C LYS A 140 18.55 -13.14 17.95
N VAL A 141 17.90 -12.30 17.16
CA VAL A 141 18.44 -11.72 15.94
C VAL A 141 18.99 -10.35 16.28
N SER A 142 20.21 -10.06 15.84
CA SER A 142 20.83 -8.74 15.96
C SER A 142 21.33 -8.28 14.60
N LEU A 143 20.89 -7.09 14.17
CA LEU A 143 21.36 -6.43 12.97
C LEU A 143 22.36 -5.34 13.33
N SER A 144 23.47 -5.26 12.60
CA SER A 144 24.43 -4.15 12.68
C SER A 144 24.94 -3.76 11.30
N ALA A 145 25.20 -2.47 11.09
CA ALA A 145 25.80 -1.92 9.89
C ALA A 145 26.76 -0.78 10.25
N ASP A 146 27.72 -0.47 9.38
CA ASP A 146 28.74 0.55 9.66
C ASP A 146 28.12 1.92 9.94
N GLY A 147 28.40 2.45 11.12
CA GLY A 147 27.92 3.75 11.58
C GLY A 147 26.48 3.78 12.11
N TYR A 148 25.84 2.63 12.31
CA TYR A 148 24.52 2.51 12.94
C TYR A 148 24.62 1.77 14.29
N ASP A 149 23.74 2.11 15.23
CA ASP A 149 23.59 1.34 16.46
C ASP A 149 22.93 -0.02 16.14
N ALA A 150 23.38 -1.08 16.81
CA ALA A 150 22.84 -2.42 16.58
C ALA A 150 21.41 -2.54 17.12
N VAL A 151 20.53 -3.17 16.34
CA VAL A 151 19.11 -3.37 16.67
C VAL A 151 18.80 -4.86 16.81
N GLN A 152 17.78 -5.20 17.60
CA GLN A 152 17.50 -6.57 18.02
C GLN A 152 16.04 -6.96 17.82
N TRP A 153 15.83 -8.24 17.51
CA TRP A 153 14.55 -8.92 17.44
C TRP A 153 14.66 -10.28 18.14
N GLU A 154 13.55 -10.82 18.63
CA GLU A 154 13.47 -12.17 19.23
C GLU A 154 12.30 -12.89 18.58
N ALA A 155 12.54 -14.11 18.09
CA ALA A 155 11.53 -14.96 17.45
C ALA A 155 11.55 -16.36 18.08
N GLU A 156 10.43 -17.08 18.02
CA GLU A 156 10.32 -18.45 18.51
C GLU A 156 10.55 -19.47 17.39
N VAL A 157 11.35 -20.52 17.67
CA VAL A 157 11.41 -21.71 16.81
C VAL A 157 10.75 -22.89 17.51
N ARG A 158 9.84 -23.57 16.79
CA ARG A 158 9.03 -24.69 17.29
C ARG A 158 9.30 -25.95 16.47
N VAL A 159 9.40 -27.10 17.11
CA VAL A 159 9.61 -28.40 16.44
C VAL A 159 8.29 -29.17 16.38
N GLY A 160 7.80 -29.40 15.16
CA GLY A 160 6.56 -30.15 14.88
C GLY A 160 6.82 -31.57 14.36
N GLU A 161 5.80 -32.42 14.42
CA GLU A 161 5.76 -33.66 13.63
C GLU A 161 5.71 -33.29 12.13
N GLY A 162 6.57 -33.91 11.33
CA GLY A 162 6.61 -33.67 9.88
C GLY A 162 5.39 -34.24 9.15
N VAL A 163 4.85 -33.46 8.22
CA VAL A 163 3.81 -33.81 7.24
C VAL A 163 4.22 -33.28 5.85
N ASP A 164 3.58 -33.72 4.76
CA ASP A 164 3.83 -33.19 3.40
C ASP A 164 2.48 -32.75 2.81
N ILE A 165 2.30 -31.45 2.57
CA ILE A 165 1.04 -30.84 2.12
C ILE A 165 1.14 -30.43 0.65
N ALA A 166 0.85 -31.36 -0.26
CA ALA A 166 0.86 -31.09 -1.69
C ALA A 166 -0.44 -30.40 -2.17
N ALA A 167 -0.30 -29.32 -2.93
CA ALA A 167 -1.41 -28.67 -3.62
C ALA A 167 -1.75 -29.31 -4.99
N SER A 168 -2.86 -28.91 -5.60
CA SER A 168 -3.33 -29.44 -6.88
C SER A 168 -2.74 -28.70 -8.10
N GLU A 169 -2.94 -29.25 -9.31
CA GLU A 169 -2.78 -28.48 -10.55
C GLU A 169 -3.63 -27.19 -10.52
N GLY A 170 -3.12 -26.13 -11.14
CA GLY A 170 -3.79 -24.84 -11.24
C GLY A 170 -5.00 -24.87 -12.20
N VAL A 171 -5.89 -23.89 -12.06
CA VAL A 171 -7.16 -23.83 -12.81
C VAL A 171 -7.25 -22.56 -13.66
N GLU A 172 -7.56 -22.73 -14.94
CA GLU A 172 -7.90 -21.63 -15.85
C GLU A 172 -9.42 -21.40 -15.89
N VAL A 173 -9.83 -20.13 -15.71
CA VAL A 173 -11.22 -19.68 -15.84
C VAL A 173 -11.31 -18.43 -16.73
N SER A 174 -12.48 -18.23 -17.34
CA SER A 174 -12.73 -17.11 -18.24
C SER A 174 -14.15 -16.59 -18.08
N GLY A 175 -14.32 -15.27 -17.98
CA GLY A 175 -15.64 -14.65 -17.80
C GLY A 175 -15.61 -13.14 -18.02
N ALA A 176 -16.76 -12.50 -17.97
CA ALA A 176 -16.87 -11.04 -18.06
C ALA A 176 -16.95 -10.41 -16.65
N PRO A 177 -16.62 -9.12 -16.46
CA PRO A 177 -16.80 -8.42 -15.19
C PRO A 177 -18.19 -8.65 -14.59
N GLY A 178 -18.24 -8.97 -13.29
CA GLY A 178 -19.46 -9.35 -12.58
C GLY A 178 -19.94 -10.79 -12.74
N ALA A 179 -19.33 -11.62 -13.61
CA ALA A 179 -19.71 -13.02 -13.75
C ALA A 179 -19.28 -13.86 -12.53
N SER A 180 -20.11 -14.79 -12.10
CA SER A 180 -19.76 -15.78 -11.07
C SER A 180 -19.02 -16.97 -11.66
N PHE A 181 -18.07 -17.53 -10.90
CA PHE A 181 -17.39 -18.77 -11.23
C PHE A 181 -17.06 -19.55 -9.94
N THR A 182 -16.57 -20.77 -10.08
CA THR A 182 -16.11 -21.59 -8.97
C THR A 182 -14.70 -22.08 -9.24
N ALA A 183 -13.87 -22.16 -8.20
CA ALA A 183 -12.57 -22.82 -8.27
C ALA A 183 -12.50 -23.92 -7.19
N PRO A 184 -11.81 -25.05 -7.45
CA PRO A 184 -11.53 -26.02 -6.42
C PRO A 184 -10.55 -25.44 -5.40
N LEU A 185 -10.71 -25.84 -4.14
CA LEU A 185 -9.73 -25.69 -3.07
C LEU A 185 -9.32 -27.11 -2.69
N GLN A 186 -8.14 -27.52 -3.13
CA GLN A 186 -7.65 -28.89 -3.01
C GLN A 186 -6.35 -28.95 -2.23
N VAL A 187 -6.20 -30.00 -1.45
CA VAL A 187 -5.02 -30.29 -0.64
C VAL A 187 -4.86 -31.79 -0.44
N SER A 188 -3.63 -32.28 -0.50
CA SER A 188 -3.31 -33.69 -0.22
C SER A 188 -2.30 -33.78 0.90
N ASN A 189 -2.53 -34.70 1.84
CA ASN A 189 -1.48 -35.15 2.73
C ASN A 189 -0.70 -36.26 2.01
N ALA A 190 0.51 -35.95 1.56
CA ALA A 190 1.41 -36.90 0.91
C ALA A 190 2.32 -37.65 1.91
N GLY A 191 2.32 -37.25 3.19
CA GLY A 191 3.10 -37.86 4.25
C GLY A 191 2.50 -39.14 4.84
N GLU A 192 3.26 -39.77 5.75
CA GLU A 192 2.86 -41.00 6.48
C GLU A 192 2.07 -40.71 7.78
N THR A 193 1.95 -39.44 8.17
CA THR A 193 1.41 -38.92 9.43
C THR A 193 0.13 -38.09 9.17
N SER A 194 -0.88 -38.17 10.02
CA SER A 194 -2.14 -37.41 9.83
C SER A 194 -1.96 -35.91 10.05
N VAL A 195 -2.30 -35.04 9.08
CA VAL A 195 -2.26 -33.56 9.26
C VAL A 195 -3.42 -33.10 10.15
N LYS A 196 -3.16 -32.25 11.14
CA LYS A 196 -4.07 -31.90 12.26
C LYS A 196 -4.60 -30.47 12.13
N GLY A 197 -5.34 -30.22 11.06
CA GLY A 197 -5.89 -28.91 10.72
C GLY A 197 -4.92 -28.02 9.93
N LEU A 198 -5.49 -27.13 9.11
CA LEU A 198 -4.79 -26.37 8.08
C LEU A 198 -5.24 -24.92 8.01
N GLY A 199 -4.32 -24.05 7.60
CA GLY A 199 -4.59 -22.75 7.01
C GLY A 199 -4.44 -22.78 5.48
N ALA A 200 -5.29 -22.04 4.78
CA ALA A 200 -5.04 -21.63 3.40
C ALA A 200 -4.93 -20.10 3.38
N ILE A 201 -3.86 -19.56 2.80
CA ILE A 201 -3.67 -18.13 2.52
C ILE A 201 -3.94 -17.87 1.03
N PHE A 202 -4.59 -16.75 0.72
CA PHE A 202 -5.05 -16.42 -0.63
C PHE A 202 -4.45 -15.08 -1.12
N PHE A 203 -3.62 -15.16 -2.16
CA PHE A 203 -3.04 -14.01 -2.86
C PHE A 203 -3.82 -13.75 -4.16
N ASN A 204 -5.07 -13.31 -4.00
CA ASN A 204 -5.99 -13.00 -5.11
C ASN A 204 -5.83 -11.55 -5.59
N ASP A 205 -5.60 -11.37 -6.90
CA ASP A 205 -5.61 -10.07 -7.58
C ASP A 205 -6.98 -9.38 -7.51
N HIS A 206 -7.03 -8.08 -7.80
CA HIS A 206 -8.24 -7.28 -7.61
C HIS A 206 -9.47 -7.83 -8.36
N ALA A 207 -9.31 -8.43 -9.54
CA ALA A 207 -10.47 -8.98 -10.27
C ALA A 207 -11.12 -10.21 -9.61
N ILE A 208 -10.48 -10.89 -8.65
CA ILE A 208 -10.98 -12.14 -8.05
C ILE A 208 -11.63 -11.84 -6.69
N ARG A 209 -12.97 -11.86 -6.66
CA ARG A 209 -13.77 -11.55 -5.45
C ARG A 209 -14.54 -12.74 -4.95
N SER A 210 -14.67 -12.88 -3.64
CA SER A 210 -15.44 -13.99 -3.06
C SER A 210 -16.94 -13.73 -3.17
N ALA A 211 -17.67 -14.67 -3.75
CA ALA A 211 -19.13 -14.62 -3.83
C ALA A 211 -19.81 -15.18 -2.57
N THR A 212 -19.06 -15.80 -1.65
CA THR A 212 -19.59 -16.38 -0.41
C THR A 212 -18.62 -16.15 0.75
N ARG A 213 -19.10 -15.50 1.82
CA ARG A 213 -18.31 -15.22 3.02
C ARG A 213 -18.41 -16.37 4.02
N TYR A 214 -17.52 -17.36 3.94
CA TYR A 214 -17.53 -18.51 4.84
C TYR A 214 -17.06 -18.11 6.24
N SER A 215 -17.68 -18.65 7.29
CA SER A 215 -17.43 -18.22 8.68
C SER A 215 -16.09 -18.66 9.26
N ASN A 216 -15.43 -19.66 8.65
CA ASN A 216 -14.07 -20.07 8.97
C ASN A 216 -13.01 -19.42 8.05
N CYS A 217 -13.37 -18.38 7.30
CA CYS A 217 -12.49 -17.64 6.41
C CYS A 217 -12.49 -16.15 6.74
N THR A 218 -11.37 -15.47 6.45
CA THR A 218 -11.19 -14.02 6.64
C THR A 218 -11.19 -13.27 5.31
N TYR A 219 -11.63 -12.02 5.38
CA TYR A 219 -11.89 -11.18 4.22
C TYR A 219 -11.50 -9.72 4.45
N ASP A 220 -10.94 -9.11 3.43
CA ASP A 220 -10.75 -7.67 3.32
C ASP A 220 -11.67 -7.16 2.20
N ALA A 221 -12.64 -6.31 2.54
CA ALA A 221 -13.84 -6.11 1.74
C ALA A 221 -14.41 -7.47 1.26
N ASP A 222 -14.50 -7.69 -0.05
CA ASP A 222 -14.93 -8.93 -0.72
C ASP A 222 -13.76 -9.83 -1.18
N ARG A 223 -12.50 -9.45 -0.90
CA ARG A 223 -11.31 -10.30 -1.16
C ARG A 223 -11.19 -11.37 -0.08
N LEU A 224 -11.15 -12.64 -0.49
CA LEU A 224 -10.80 -13.77 0.40
C LEU A 224 -9.30 -13.68 0.73
N ARG A 225 -8.95 -13.79 2.03
CA ARG A 225 -7.58 -13.64 2.53
C ARG A 225 -7.03 -14.91 3.18
N SER A 226 -7.81 -15.57 4.02
CA SER A 226 -7.46 -16.87 4.58
C SER A 226 -8.68 -17.76 4.85
N CYS A 227 -8.46 -19.06 4.97
CA CYS A 227 -9.42 -20.01 5.56
C CYS A 227 -8.71 -20.90 6.57
N GLN A 228 -9.37 -21.24 7.67
CA GLN A 228 -8.87 -22.17 8.69
C GLN A 228 -9.78 -23.39 8.80
N PHE A 229 -9.18 -24.58 8.88
CA PHE A 229 -9.89 -25.86 8.90
C PHE A 229 -9.40 -26.69 10.09
N ASP A 230 -10.29 -27.00 11.05
CA ASP A 230 -10.00 -27.88 12.21
C ASP A 230 -10.01 -29.38 11.84
N GLN A 231 -10.03 -29.71 10.55
CA GLN A 231 -10.20 -31.05 10.02
C GLN A 231 -8.86 -31.77 9.90
N GLU A 232 -8.81 -33.03 10.30
CA GLU A 232 -7.66 -33.90 10.04
C GLU A 232 -7.66 -34.41 8.60
N LEU A 233 -6.46 -34.49 8.01
CA LEU A 233 -6.20 -35.14 6.74
C LEU A 233 -5.37 -36.40 6.98
N ALA A 234 -5.98 -37.56 6.83
CA ALA A 234 -5.29 -38.85 6.94
C ALA A 234 -4.12 -38.98 5.93
N PRO A 235 -3.09 -39.81 6.23
CA PRO A 235 -1.97 -40.07 5.34
C PRO A 235 -2.39 -40.49 3.92
N GLY A 236 -1.62 -40.07 2.92
CA GLY A 236 -1.84 -40.40 1.50
C GLY A 236 -3.22 -40.04 0.95
N SER A 237 -3.92 -39.07 1.55
CA SER A 237 -5.32 -38.75 1.25
C SER A 237 -5.49 -37.31 0.75
N SER A 238 -6.29 -37.14 -0.30
CA SER A 238 -6.65 -35.85 -0.89
C SER A 238 -8.03 -35.38 -0.41
N TYR A 239 -8.16 -34.07 -0.24
CA TYR A 239 -9.35 -33.39 0.26
C TYR A 239 -9.69 -32.21 -0.64
N GLU A 240 -10.99 -31.96 -0.82
CA GLU A 240 -11.44 -30.82 -1.62
C GLU A 240 -12.65 -30.09 -1.04
N ALA A 241 -12.73 -28.80 -1.39
CA ALA A 241 -13.92 -27.97 -1.30
C ALA A 241 -14.08 -27.13 -2.58
N THR A 242 -15.22 -26.47 -2.75
CA THR A 242 -15.47 -25.56 -3.88
C THR A 242 -15.61 -24.13 -3.37
N LEU A 243 -14.72 -23.25 -3.82
CA LEU A 243 -14.80 -21.82 -3.55
C LEU A 243 -15.71 -21.14 -4.58
N SER A 244 -16.67 -20.37 -4.07
CA SER A 244 -17.55 -19.52 -4.88
C SER A 244 -16.92 -18.14 -5.06
N TYR A 245 -16.65 -17.77 -6.32
CA TYR A 245 -16.05 -16.51 -6.70
C TYR A 245 -16.95 -15.70 -7.65
N GLN A 246 -16.68 -14.41 -7.74
CA GLN A 246 -17.22 -13.46 -8.70
C GLN A 246 -16.06 -12.65 -9.27
N ILE A 247 -16.08 -12.44 -10.58
CA ILE A 247 -15.19 -11.47 -11.22
C ILE A 247 -15.65 -10.08 -10.79
N GLY A 248 -14.75 -9.23 -10.30
CA GLY A 248 -15.05 -7.84 -9.95
C GLY A 248 -15.84 -7.14 -11.06
N LYS A 249 -16.87 -6.36 -10.71
CA LYS A 249 -17.67 -5.63 -11.71
C LYS A 249 -16.87 -4.50 -12.37
N ASP A 250 -15.85 -4.06 -11.64
CA ASP A 250 -14.82 -3.09 -11.95
C ASP A 250 -13.53 -3.73 -12.50
N ALA A 251 -13.52 -5.03 -12.79
CA ALA A 251 -12.37 -5.67 -13.42
C ALA A 251 -12.13 -5.09 -14.83
N PHE A 252 -10.89 -4.70 -15.12
CA PHE A 252 -10.49 -4.25 -16.46
C PHE A 252 -10.63 -5.39 -17.48
N ALA A 253 -11.18 -5.09 -18.66
CA ALA A 253 -11.42 -6.08 -19.70
C ALA A 253 -11.19 -5.52 -21.12
N PRO A 254 -10.50 -6.25 -22.02
CA PRO A 254 -9.90 -7.56 -21.80
C PRO A 254 -8.68 -7.47 -20.86
N GLY A 255 -8.50 -8.49 -20.03
CA GLY A 255 -7.47 -8.49 -19.00
C GLY A 255 -7.13 -9.89 -18.50
N PHE A 256 -6.14 -9.96 -17.63
CA PHE A 256 -5.74 -11.15 -16.91
C PHE A 256 -5.65 -10.82 -15.42
N ALA A 257 -5.99 -11.79 -14.58
CA ALA A 257 -5.82 -11.73 -13.14
C ALA A 257 -5.42 -13.10 -12.63
N TYR A 258 -4.68 -13.14 -11.54
CA TYR A 258 -4.14 -14.35 -10.96
C TYR A 258 -4.52 -14.45 -9.48
N GLY A 259 -4.72 -15.67 -9.02
CA GLY A 259 -4.86 -16.01 -7.62
C GLY A 259 -3.87 -17.11 -7.27
N GLU A 260 -3.34 -17.05 -6.06
CA GLU A 260 -2.49 -18.11 -5.51
C GLU A 260 -3.07 -18.58 -4.18
N ILE A 261 -2.94 -19.87 -3.91
CA ILE A 261 -3.33 -20.50 -2.65
C ILE A 261 -2.06 -21.14 -2.08
N SER A 262 -1.63 -20.68 -0.91
CA SER A 262 -0.58 -21.36 -0.13
C SER A 262 -1.22 -22.09 1.05
N TRP A 263 -0.95 -23.38 1.16
CA TRP A 263 -1.33 -24.15 2.34
C TRP A 263 -0.27 -24.05 3.43
N GLN A 264 -0.75 -24.00 4.67
CA GLN A 264 0.04 -23.85 5.87
C GLN A 264 -0.54 -24.79 6.93
N THR A 265 0.29 -25.37 7.79
CA THR A 265 -0.18 -25.99 9.03
C THR A 265 -0.83 -24.95 9.94
N THR A 266 -1.54 -25.41 10.97
CA THR A 266 -2.11 -24.50 11.98
C THR A 266 -1.03 -23.69 12.71
N ALA A 267 0.19 -24.22 12.84
CA ALA A 267 1.32 -23.55 13.47
C ALA A 267 1.90 -22.45 12.57
N GLU A 268 2.20 -22.76 11.30
CA GLU A 268 2.75 -21.76 10.36
C GLU A 268 1.73 -20.64 10.06
N LEU A 269 0.42 -20.94 10.07
CA LEU A 269 -0.63 -19.90 10.03
C LEU A 269 -0.60 -18.98 11.26
N GLU A 270 -0.19 -19.48 12.43
CA GLU A 270 -0.01 -18.66 13.64
C GLU A 270 1.25 -17.79 13.53
N ASP A 271 2.35 -18.33 13.01
CA ASP A 271 3.58 -17.59 12.71
C ASP A 271 3.31 -16.43 11.73
N PHE A 272 2.54 -16.68 10.66
CA PHE A 272 2.13 -15.64 9.71
C PHE A 272 1.18 -14.59 10.31
N LYS A 273 0.31 -14.97 11.26
CA LYS A 273 -0.51 -14.01 12.03
C LYS A 273 0.34 -13.15 12.97
N SER A 274 1.39 -13.72 13.57
CA SER A 274 2.39 -13.01 14.38
C SER A 274 3.06 -11.91 13.55
N TYR A 275 3.58 -12.27 12.37
CA TYR A 275 4.18 -11.35 11.39
C TYR A 275 3.28 -10.18 11.00
N LEU A 276 2.02 -10.45 10.63
CA LEU A 276 1.10 -9.37 10.26
C LEU A 276 0.83 -8.44 11.44
N THR A 277 0.64 -9.00 12.64
CA THR A 277 0.34 -8.24 13.85
C THR A 277 1.51 -7.35 14.28
N SER A 278 2.77 -7.80 14.14
CA SER A 278 3.95 -6.98 14.48
C SER A 278 4.10 -5.74 13.60
N HIS A 279 3.54 -5.76 12.39
CA HIS A 279 3.52 -4.65 11.44
C HIS A 279 2.19 -3.87 11.44
N GLY A 280 1.27 -4.17 12.38
CA GLY A 280 -0.02 -3.47 12.51
C GLY A 280 -1.09 -3.89 11.49
N TYR A 281 -0.89 -5.01 10.79
CA TYR A 281 -1.84 -5.58 9.83
C TYR A 281 -2.67 -6.71 10.45
N GLU A 282 -3.82 -7.00 9.82
CA GLU A 282 -4.69 -8.13 10.18
C GLU A 282 -4.98 -8.98 8.92
N LEU A 283 -5.25 -10.29 9.10
CA LEU A 283 -5.73 -11.18 8.02
C LEU A 283 -7.12 -10.80 7.45
N GLY A 284 -7.76 -9.76 7.98
CA GLY A 284 -9.12 -9.34 7.63
C GLY A 284 -10.20 -9.95 8.53
N LYS A 285 -11.45 -9.56 8.25
CA LYS A 285 -12.61 -9.85 9.10
C LYS A 285 -13.22 -11.21 8.76
N PRO A 286 -13.68 -12.00 9.75
CA PRO A 286 -14.32 -13.28 9.48
C PRO A 286 -15.60 -13.13 8.64
N GLY A 287 -15.95 -14.18 7.90
CA GLY A 287 -17.24 -14.29 7.23
C GLY A 287 -18.40 -14.60 8.20
N ASP A 288 -19.62 -14.44 7.70
CA ASP A 288 -20.89 -14.61 8.43
C ASP A 288 -21.80 -15.70 7.85
N GLY A 289 -21.38 -16.33 6.75
CA GLY A 289 -22.06 -17.42 6.07
C GLY A 289 -21.69 -18.82 6.58
N PRO A 290 -21.96 -19.88 5.80
CA PRO A 290 -21.72 -21.27 6.21
C PRO A 290 -20.22 -21.56 6.39
N VAL A 291 -19.89 -22.63 7.12
CA VAL A 291 -18.52 -23.13 7.24
C VAL A 291 -18.12 -23.82 5.94
N LEU A 292 -16.98 -23.43 5.36
CA LEU A 292 -16.35 -24.13 4.24
C LEU A 292 -15.77 -25.45 4.76
N THR A 293 -16.23 -26.58 4.21
CA THR A 293 -15.88 -27.93 4.70
C THR A 293 -15.15 -28.73 3.63
N LEU A 294 -14.04 -29.35 4.00
CA LEU A 294 -13.26 -30.29 3.19
C LEU A 294 -13.78 -31.74 3.35
N GLN A 295 -13.48 -32.64 2.43
CA GLN A 295 -14.00 -34.02 2.43
C GLN A 295 -12.91 -35.05 2.11
N THR A 296 -12.66 -36.14 2.86
CA THR A 296 -13.21 -36.62 4.17
C THR A 296 -12.25 -37.65 4.81
N ALA A 297 -12.12 -37.85 6.14
CA ALA A 297 -12.54 -37.07 7.32
C ALA A 297 -12.10 -37.75 8.66
N ARG A 298 -12.09 -36.95 9.75
CA ARG A 298 -12.09 -37.28 11.20
C ARG A 298 -10.71 -37.31 11.91
N ALA A 299 -10.70 -36.85 13.17
CA ALA A 299 -9.58 -36.07 13.74
C ALA A 299 -9.02 -36.43 15.14
N LEU A 300 -7.75 -36.05 15.34
CA LEU A 300 -6.93 -35.90 16.57
C LEU A 300 -6.13 -34.56 16.51
N ARG A 301 -5.41 -34.19 17.59
CA ARG A 301 -4.74 -32.87 17.77
C ARG A 301 -3.27 -33.00 18.19
N GLY A 302 -2.41 -32.08 17.74
CA GLY A 302 -0.95 -32.03 17.96
C GLY A 302 -0.28 -30.96 17.07
N VAL A 303 1.04 -30.77 17.18
CA VAL A 303 1.78 -29.69 16.47
C VAL A 303 2.58 -30.25 15.29
N GLN A 304 2.55 -29.57 14.14
CA GLN A 304 3.08 -30.09 12.88
C GLN A 304 3.69 -28.98 12.01
N ALA A 305 4.56 -29.38 11.07
CA ALA A 305 5.17 -28.53 10.06
C ALA A 305 5.38 -29.31 8.76
N ASP A 306 5.47 -28.61 7.62
CA ASP A 306 5.69 -29.25 6.33
C ASP A 306 7.14 -29.76 6.16
N THR A 307 7.34 -30.83 5.40
CA THR A 307 8.63 -31.43 5.05
C THR A 307 9.10 -31.08 3.63
N ASN A 308 8.24 -30.51 2.80
CA ASN A 308 8.53 -30.06 1.44
C ASN A 308 7.69 -28.82 1.04
N PRO A 309 7.95 -27.63 1.62
CA PRO A 309 7.14 -26.43 1.37
C PRO A 309 7.10 -25.97 -0.10
N GLU A 310 7.98 -26.47 -0.99
CA GLU A 310 8.00 -26.12 -2.42
C GLU A 310 6.79 -26.66 -3.21
N ASN A 311 6.02 -27.63 -2.68
CA ASN A 311 4.88 -28.24 -3.37
C ASN A 311 3.49 -27.79 -2.87
N ASN A 312 3.43 -26.86 -1.92
CA ASN A 312 2.21 -26.51 -1.17
C ASN A 312 1.33 -25.41 -1.79
N TRP A 313 1.66 -24.96 -3.01
CA TRP A 313 1.00 -23.86 -3.70
C TRP A 313 0.24 -24.30 -4.96
N SER A 314 -0.92 -23.69 -5.22
CA SER A 314 -1.64 -23.83 -6.48
C SER A 314 -2.18 -22.50 -7.00
N SER A 315 -2.45 -22.44 -8.31
CA SER A 315 -2.76 -21.21 -9.03
C SER A 315 -4.17 -21.16 -9.63
N LEU A 316 -4.70 -19.95 -9.72
CA LEU A 316 -5.97 -19.61 -10.35
C LEU A 316 -5.71 -18.56 -11.42
N ALA A 317 -5.76 -18.95 -12.69
CA ALA A 317 -5.56 -18.06 -13.82
C ALA A 317 -6.93 -17.59 -14.36
N LEU A 318 -7.23 -16.30 -14.24
CA LEU A 318 -8.49 -15.69 -14.66
C LEU A 318 -8.30 -14.80 -15.90
N LYS A 319 -8.92 -15.21 -17.01
CA LYS A 319 -9.07 -14.38 -18.19
C LYS A 319 -10.33 -13.51 -18.11
N VAL A 320 -10.16 -12.20 -17.98
CA VAL A 320 -11.26 -11.25 -18.00
C VAL A 320 -11.58 -10.86 -19.45
N THR A 321 -12.83 -11.07 -19.85
CA THR A 321 -13.33 -10.88 -21.22
C THR A 321 -14.29 -9.71 -21.32
N GLY A 322 -14.37 -9.08 -22.50
CA GLY A 322 -15.23 -7.93 -22.74
C GLY A 322 -14.43 -6.70 -23.16
N LYS A 323 -14.89 -5.52 -22.72
CA LYS A 323 -14.39 -4.20 -23.13
C LYS A 323 -14.58 -3.13 -22.03
N ASN A 324 -14.39 -3.54 -20.78
CA ASN A 324 -14.55 -2.70 -19.60
C ASN A 324 -13.22 -1.94 -19.36
N GLY A 325 -13.09 -0.76 -19.96
CA GLY A 325 -11.93 0.10 -19.78
C GLY A 325 -12.03 0.99 -18.53
N ALA A 326 -10.99 1.78 -18.27
CA ALA A 326 -10.97 2.82 -17.26
C ALA A 326 -10.96 4.22 -17.91
N ASP A 327 -11.45 5.21 -17.18
CA ASP A 327 -11.41 6.64 -17.49
C ASP A 327 -10.54 7.32 -16.42
N LEU A 328 -9.26 7.53 -16.71
CA LEU A 328 -8.40 8.33 -15.85
C LEU A 328 -8.54 9.80 -16.25
N ALA A 329 -8.65 10.68 -15.26
CA ALA A 329 -8.66 12.12 -15.44
C ALA A 329 -7.48 12.77 -14.73
N ALA A 330 -6.82 13.73 -15.39
CA ALA A 330 -5.81 14.56 -14.76
C ALA A 330 -6.45 15.47 -13.69
N VAL A 331 -5.81 15.57 -12.53
CA VAL A 331 -6.17 16.51 -11.46
C VAL A 331 -5.18 17.66 -11.46
N GLY A 332 -5.70 18.89 -11.48
CA GLY A 332 -4.93 20.12 -11.39
C GLY A 332 -5.71 21.18 -10.60
N ASP A 333 -5.04 22.28 -10.27
CA ASP A 333 -5.47 23.21 -9.24
C ASP A 333 -5.29 24.68 -9.64
N SER A 334 -5.83 25.62 -8.84
CA SER A 334 -5.84 27.06 -9.08
C SER A 334 -5.50 27.83 -7.80
N VAL A 335 -4.24 28.23 -7.67
CA VAL A 335 -3.68 28.90 -6.49
C VAL A 335 -3.45 30.39 -6.74
N GLN A 336 -3.34 31.18 -5.66
CA GLN A 336 -3.18 32.64 -5.73
C GLN A 336 -2.21 33.13 -4.65
N GLY A 337 -1.42 34.16 -4.97
CA GLY A 337 -0.43 34.75 -4.06
C GLY A 337 0.34 35.92 -4.69
N GLU A 338 1.03 36.69 -3.85
CA GLU A 338 1.88 37.82 -4.26
C GLU A 338 3.29 37.36 -4.64
N ALA A 339 4.12 38.28 -5.17
CA ALA A 339 5.50 37.95 -5.52
C ALA A 339 6.35 37.74 -4.25
N GLY A 340 6.93 36.55 -4.12
CA GLY A 340 7.67 36.08 -2.95
C GLY A 340 6.94 34.99 -2.17
N ASP A 341 5.62 34.84 -2.34
CA ASP A 341 4.82 33.83 -1.63
C ASP A 341 5.18 32.42 -2.08
N LEU A 342 5.10 31.48 -1.13
CA LEU A 342 5.06 30.05 -1.37
C LEU A 342 3.58 29.61 -1.34
N VAL A 343 3.11 29.01 -2.42
CA VAL A 343 1.75 28.48 -2.54
C VAL A 343 1.79 26.99 -2.86
N HIS A 344 0.97 26.21 -2.16
CA HIS A 344 0.85 24.77 -2.34
C HIS A 344 -0.28 24.47 -3.33
N ALA A 345 0.03 23.69 -4.37
CA ALA A 345 -0.92 23.27 -5.38
C ALA A 345 -1.03 21.74 -5.42
N THR A 346 -2.25 21.23 -5.41
CA THR A 346 -2.53 19.78 -5.47
C THR A 346 -2.66 19.32 -6.92
N ILE A 347 -1.86 18.33 -7.33
CA ILE A 347 -1.94 17.72 -8.67
C ILE A 347 -2.02 16.21 -8.56
N GLY A 348 -2.53 15.53 -9.58
CA GLY A 348 -2.65 14.08 -9.53
C GLY A 348 -3.45 13.44 -10.66
N VAL A 349 -3.99 12.26 -10.35
CA VAL A 349 -4.88 11.48 -11.22
C VAL A 349 -6.09 11.01 -10.43
N LYS A 350 -7.26 11.00 -11.08
CA LYS A 350 -8.47 10.35 -10.57
C LYS A 350 -8.94 9.27 -11.55
N ASN A 351 -9.43 8.13 -11.06
CA ASN A 351 -10.13 7.14 -11.87
C ASN A 351 -11.66 7.30 -11.75
N ASN A 352 -12.34 7.66 -12.84
CA ASN A 352 -13.80 7.77 -12.91
C ASN A 352 -14.49 6.43 -13.26
N GLY A 353 -13.72 5.36 -13.45
CA GLY A 353 -14.22 4.03 -13.80
C GLY A 353 -14.56 3.86 -15.29
N PRO A 354 -15.36 2.85 -15.69
CA PRO A 354 -16.00 1.82 -14.86
C PRO A 354 -15.07 0.69 -14.41
N ALA A 355 -13.79 0.66 -14.83
CA ALA A 355 -12.81 -0.30 -14.35
C ALA A 355 -11.78 0.31 -13.38
N ALA A 356 -11.34 -0.48 -12.41
CA ALA A 356 -10.11 -0.24 -11.66
C ALA A 356 -8.90 -0.69 -12.49
N LEU A 357 -7.72 -0.17 -12.16
CA LEU A 357 -6.45 -0.66 -12.71
C LEU A 357 -5.63 -1.31 -11.60
N ASP A 358 -5.04 -2.48 -11.91
CA ASP A 358 -4.20 -3.26 -11.01
C ASP A 358 -3.02 -3.78 -11.83
N PHE A 359 -1.89 -3.07 -11.74
CA PHE A 359 -0.61 -3.40 -12.37
C PHE A 359 0.41 -3.89 -11.34
N SER A 360 -0.04 -4.26 -10.13
CA SER A 360 0.81 -4.69 -9.01
C SER A 360 1.82 -5.78 -9.40
N ARG A 361 1.39 -6.83 -10.11
CA ARG A 361 2.27 -7.91 -10.60
C ARG A 361 3.30 -7.47 -11.64
N GLY A 362 3.08 -6.34 -12.32
CA GLY A 362 4.02 -5.75 -13.27
C GLY A 362 4.92 -4.67 -12.66
N GLY A 363 4.76 -4.36 -11.36
CA GLY A 363 5.52 -3.31 -10.67
C GLY A 363 5.44 -1.92 -11.33
N SER A 364 4.44 -1.69 -12.18
CA SER A 364 4.36 -0.53 -13.07
C SER A 364 3.24 0.41 -12.65
N PRO A 365 3.44 1.75 -12.70
CA PRO A 365 2.42 2.70 -12.28
C PRO A 365 1.21 2.66 -13.22
N VAL A 366 0.00 2.90 -12.68
CA VAL A 366 -1.23 2.93 -13.47
C VAL A 366 -1.24 4.02 -14.55
N THR A 367 -0.55 5.14 -14.29
CA THR A 367 -0.30 6.21 -15.26
C THR A 367 1.03 6.92 -15.01
N LYS A 368 1.32 7.97 -15.78
CA LYS A 368 2.47 8.87 -15.62
C LYS A 368 1.95 10.30 -15.71
N ILE A 369 2.35 11.15 -14.77
CA ILE A 369 1.78 12.49 -14.61
C ILE A 369 2.84 13.55 -14.95
N ASP A 370 2.72 14.19 -16.12
CA ASP A 370 3.59 15.27 -16.57
C ASP A 370 3.06 16.62 -16.08
N VAL A 371 3.81 17.28 -15.21
CA VAL A 371 3.53 18.60 -14.66
C VAL A 371 4.44 19.64 -15.31
N THR A 372 3.88 20.68 -15.91
CA THR A 372 4.63 21.88 -16.35
C THR A 372 4.43 23.01 -15.34
N VAL A 373 5.53 23.58 -14.84
CA VAL A 373 5.49 24.65 -13.83
C VAL A 373 4.98 25.97 -14.44
N PRO A 374 3.99 26.65 -13.82
CA PRO A 374 3.45 27.91 -14.33
C PRO A 374 4.49 29.02 -14.46
N ALA A 375 4.46 29.76 -15.57
CA ALA A 375 5.41 30.84 -15.84
C ALA A 375 5.36 31.95 -14.76
N GLY A 376 6.53 32.35 -14.24
CA GLY A 376 6.63 33.29 -13.12
C GLY A 376 6.67 32.62 -11.74
N THR A 377 6.67 31.28 -11.69
CA THR A 377 6.89 30.51 -10.47
C THR A 377 8.10 29.56 -10.60
N THR A 378 8.61 29.14 -9.45
CA THR A 378 9.63 28.08 -9.30
C THR A 378 9.08 27.04 -8.34
N ALA A 379 9.07 25.76 -8.73
CA ALA A 379 8.83 24.67 -7.78
C ALA A 379 10.01 24.57 -6.80
N VAL A 380 9.73 24.73 -5.51
CA VAL A 380 10.74 24.74 -4.42
C VAL A 380 10.55 23.60 -3.43
N GLU A 381 9.35 23.03 -3.35
CA GLU A 381 9.05 21.78 -2.64
C GLU A 381 8.42 20.84 -3.68
N VAL A 382 9.05 19.69 -3.87
CA VAL A 382 8.70 18.70 -4.91
C VAL A 382 8.66 17.32 -4.25
N PRO A 383 7.59 16.52 -4.43
CA PRO A 383 7.51 15.16 -3.92
C PRO A 383 8.61 14.25 -4.49
N GLU A 384 9.12 13.29 -3.71
CA GLU A 384 10.17 12.37 -4.20
C GLU A 384 9.69 11.44 -5.32
N VAL A 385 8.39 11.11 -5.35
CA VAL A 385 7.74 10.40 -6.48
C VAL A 385 7.70 11.21 -7.78
N CYS A 386 8.23 12.45 -7.78
CA CYS A 386 8.35 13.33 -8.93
C CYS A 386 9.82 13.66 -9.24
N VAL A 387 10.22 13.49 -10.50
CA VAL A 387 11.56 13.82 -11.01
C VAL A 387 11.49 14.92 -12.08
N PRO A 388 12.53 15.76 -12.24
CA PRO A 388 12.70 16.58 -13.42
C PRO A 388 12.60 15.75 -14.71
N PHE A 389 12.05 16.33 -15.78
CA PHE A 389 12.09 15.72 -17.11
C PHE A 389 12.18 16.78 -18.22
N ASP A 390 12.68 16.36 -19.38
CA ASP A 390 12.90 17.22 -20.56
C ASP A 390 11.96 16.91 -21.75
N GLY A 391 11.14 15.88 -21.62
CA GLY A 391 10.12 15.47 -22.59
C GLY A 391 10.14 13.97 -22.92
N GLU A 392 11.28 13.30 -22.73
CA GLU A 392 11.42 11.87 -23.11
C GLU A 392 11.63 10.98 -21.87
N ARG A 393 12.56 11.34 -20.98
CA ARG A 393 12.93 10.54 -19.80
C ARG A 393 12.91 11.36 -18.50
N GLY A 394 12.51 10.72 -17.41
CA GLY A 394 12.60 11.27 -16.05
C GLY A 394 13.99 11.08 -15.44
N ASP A 395 14.45 12.08 -14.70
CA ASP A 395 15.77 12.16 -14.08
C ASP A 395 15.75 11.66 -12.62
N TRP A 396 15.75 10.34 -12.45
CA TRP A 396 15.70 9.67 -11.14
C TRP A 396 16.89 9.96 -10.22
N GLU A 397 18.06 10.33 -10.76
CA GLU A 397 19.19 10.83 -9.94
C GLU A 397 18.87 12.16 -9.23
N ASN A 398 17.76 12.79 -9.61
CA ASN A 398 17.32 14.10 -9.15
C ASN A 398 15.84 14.09 -8.69
N ALA A 399 15.37 12.96 -8.14
CA ALA A 399 14.08 12.85 -7.45
C ALA A 399 13.89 13.95 -6.39
N GLY A 400 12.67 14.50 -6.28
CA GLY A 400 12.36 15.61 -5.37
C GLY A 400 13.10 16.93 -5.63
N LYS A 401 13.92 17.04 -6.68
CA LYS A 401 14.80 18.20 -6.88
C LYS A 401 14.05 19.45 -7.38
N ALA A 402 14.02 20.47 -6.54
CA ALA A 402 13.50 21.79 -6.86
C ALA A 402 14.16 22.47 -8.09
N GLY A 403 13.44 23.41 -8.70
CA GLY A 403 13.94 24.35 -9.71
C GLY A 403 13.82 23.92 -11.17
N ALA A 404 13.32 22.72 -11.48
CA ALA A 404 13.03 22.32 -12.86
C ALA A 404 11.77 23.02 -13.40
N LYS A 405 11.65 23.09 -14.73
CA LYS A 405 10.49 23.68 -15.41
C LYS A 405 9.33 22.72 -15.59
N ALA A 406 9.61 21.42 -15.52
CA ALA A 406 8.65 20.36 -15.70
C ALA A 406 9.09 19.13 -14.88
N TYR A 407 8.12 18.39 -14.38
CA TYR A 407 8.29 17.21 -13.55
C TYR A 407 7.42 16.07 -14.08
N ARG A 408 7.90 14.83 -14.01
CA ARG A 408 7.08 13.63 -14.21
C ARG A 408 6.91 12.96 -12.86
N CYS A 409 5.69 12.56 -12.51
CA CYS A 409 5.37 11.88 -11.27
C CYS A 409 4.81 10.48 -11.53
N TRP A 410 5.13 9.56 -10.61
CA TRP A 410 4.70 8.16 -10.64
C TRP A 410 3.64 7.91 -9.55
N PRO A 411 2.36 7.77 -9.92
CA PRO A 411 1.30 7.27 -9.03
C PRO A 411 1.47 5.77 -8.78
N ASP A 412 0.62 5.20 -7.93
CA ASP A 412 0.72 3.81 -7.48
C ASP A 412 0.47 2.79 -8.62
N VAL A 413 0.78 1.52 -8.37
CA VAL A 413 0.53 0.37 -9.26
C VAL A 413 -0.94 -0.06 -9.27
N PHE A 414 -1.77 0.48 -8.37
CA PHE A 414 -3.20 0.23 -8.29
C PHE A 414 -3.97 1.56 -8.25
N ILE A 415 -5.17 1.64 -8.85
CA ILE A 415 -6.15 2.70 -8.59
C ILE A 415 -7.58 2.18 -8.72
N GLY A 416 -8.35 2.28 -7.64
CA GLY A 416 -9.74 1.83 -7.55
C GLY A 416 -10.74 2.74 -8.26
N LEU A 417 -12.03 2.42 -8.17
CA LEU A 417 -13.10 3.28 -8.69
C LEU A 417 -13.29 4.53 -7.83
N ASP A 418 -13.47 5.67 -8.47
CA ASP A 418 -13.62 6.99 -7.85
C ASP A 418 -12.42 7.45 -6.98
N GLU A 419 -11.34 6.66 -6.97
CA GLU A 419 -10.12 6.94 -6.23
C GLU A 419 -9.30 8.05 -6.91
N GLU A 420 -8.67 8.88 -6.09
CA GLU A 420 -7.85 10.01 -6.50
C GLU A 420 -6.50 9.95 -5.78
N GLN A 421 -5.42 9.94 -6.55
CA GLN A 421 -4.05 9.90 -6.07
C GLN A 421 -3.38 11.22 -6.42
N THR A 422 -3.00 11.98 -5.40
CA THR A 422 -2.52 13.36 -5.51
C THR A 422 -1.26 13.60 -4.71
N VAL A 423 -0.52 14.62 -5.12
CA VAL A 423 0.69 15.13 -4.47
C VAL A 423 0.67 16.65 -4.44
N GLU A 424 1.35 17.25 -3.47
CA GLU A 424 1.44 18.71 -3.33
C GLU A 424 2.77 19.25 -3.87
N PHE A 425 2.69 20.30 -4.70
CA PHE A 425 3.85 21.08 -5.16
C PHE A 425 3.88 22.43 -4.45
N GLY A 426 4.99 22.74 -3.77
CA GLY A 426 5.26 24.08 -3.25
C GLY A 426 5.85 24.97 -4.34
N LEU A 427 5.06 25.92 -4.84
CA LEU A 427 5.45 26.87 -5.88
C LEU A 427 5.76 28.24 -5.26
N ARG A 428 7.01 28.70 -5.37
CA ARG A 428 7.36 30.09 -5.06
C ARG A 428 7.00 30.99 -6.24
N ILE A 429 6.24 32.05 -6.00
CA ILE A 429 5.86 33.04 -7.02
C ILE A 429 7.00 34.06 -7.18
N ASP A 430 7.93 33.83 -8.11
CA ASP A 430 9.04 34.77 -8.37
C ASP A 430 8.55 36.08 -9.02
N LYS A 431 7.48 35.99 -9.82
CA LYS A 431 6.84 37.13 -10.48
C LYS A 431 5.36 36.84 -10.75
N VAL A 432 4.48 37.73 -10.29
CA VAL A 432 3.06 37.70 -10.66
C VAL A 432 2.91 37.86 -12.18
N VAL A 433 2.47 36.78 -12.82
CA VAL A 433 2.03 36.72 -14.23
C VAL A 433 0.52 36.44 -14.20
N PRO A 434 -0.34 37.34 -14.72
CA PRO A 434 -1.79 37.12 -14.71
C PRO A 434 -2.18 35.88 -15.51
N ASN A 435 -3.00 35.00 -14.93
CA ASN A 435 -3.39 33.71 -15.53
C ASN A 435 -2.16 32.86 -15.94
N ALA A 436 -1.14 32.81 -15.09
CA ALA A 436 -0.02 31.90 -15.30
C ALA A 436 -0.54 30.46 -15.30
N ALA A 437 -0.28 29.74 -16.40
CA ALA A 437 -0.81 28.41 -16.62
C ALA A 437 0.32 27.42 -16.87
N GLY A 438 0.40 26.42 -16.01
CA GLY A 438 1.00 25.12 -16.25
C GLY A 438 -0.03 24.12 -16.77
N THR A 439 0.39 22.87 -16.89
CA THR A 439 -0.46 21.72 -17.27
C THR A 439 -0.12 20.54 -16.40
N VAL A 440 -1.13 19.73 -16.11
CA VAL A 440 -0.97 18.37 -15.58
C VAL A 440 -1.51 17.44 -16.66
N THR A 441 -0.70 16.55 -17.18
CA THR A 441 -1.07 15.63 -18.27
C THR A 441 -0.77 14.20 -17.85
N ILE A 442 -1.80 13.37 -17.80
CA ILE A 442 -1.66 11.93 -17.52
C ILE A 442 -1.45 11.14 -18.81
N ASN A 443 -1.17 9.84 -18.70
CA ASN A 443 -0.93 8.94 -19.83
C ASN A 443 0.15 9.47 -20.80
N ALA A 444 1.11 10.21 -20.26
CA ALA A 444 2.15 10.89 -21.02
C ALA A 444 3.13 9.89 -21.67
N LYS A 445 3.62 10.23 -22.86
CA LYS A 445 4.57 9.38 -23.60
C LYS A 445 5.92 9.33 -22.89
N CYS A 446 6.46 8.12 -22.76
CA CYS A 446 7.76 7.82 -22.16
C CYS A 446 8.39 6.63 -22.89
N GLU A 447 9.71 6.50 -22.85
CA GLU A 447 10.40 5.25 -23.21
C GLU A 447 10.31 4.17 -22.10
N CYS A 448 9.77 4.53 -20.94
CA CYS A 448 9.57 3.66 -19.78
C CYS A 448 8.23 2.91 -19.81
N GLU A 449 8.15 1.77 -19.13
CA GLU A 449 6.93 0.93 -19.01
C GLU A 449 5.84 1.57 -18.11
N GLY A 450 4.61 1.04 -18.14
CA GLY A 450 3.42 1.59 -17.44
C GLY A 450 2.61 2.63 -18.22
N GLY A 451 1.39 2.93 -17.76
CA GLY A 451 0.44 3.83 -18.42
C GLY A 451 -0.80 3.16 -19.03
N LEU A 452 -1.87 3.94 -19.25
CA LEU A 452 -3.12 3.47 -19.88
C LEU A 452 -3.22 3.96 -21.34
N ASP A 453 -2.74 3.16 -22.28
CA ASP A 453 -2.84 3.45 -23.73
C ASP A 453 -4.29 3.55 -24.24
N ALA A 454 -5.21 2.81 -23.61
CA ALA A 454 -6.60 2.66 -24.04
C ALA A 454 -7.59 3.38 -23.12
N ASP A 455 -7.20 4.55 -22.61
CA ASP A 455 -8.08 5.41 -21.81
C ASP A 455 -9.39 5.75 -22.57
N LEU A 456 -10.51 5.69 -21.84
CA LEU A 456 -11.86 5.84 -22.39
C LEU A 456 -12.21 7.27 -22.81
N ASN A 457 -11.59 8.31 -22.22
CA ASN A 457 -11.96 9.71 -22.44
C ASN A 457 -10.75 10.66 -22.41
N LYS A 458 -9.79 10.45 -23.32
CA LYS A 458 -8.58 11.27 -23.56
C LYS A 458 -8.73 12.80 -23.66
N ALA A 459 -9.94 13.34 -23.59
CA ALA A 459 -10.21 14.77 -23.41
C ALA A 459 -9.99 15.26 -21.96
N ASN A 460 -10.03 14.38 -20.95
CA ASN A 460 -9.73 14.70 -19.54
C ASN A 460 -8.30 14.28 -19.10
N ASP A 461 -7.52 13.66 -19.99
CA ASP A 461 -6.08 13.36 -19.85
C ASP A 461 -5.23 14.60 -19.51
N THR A 462 -5.77 15.83 -19.53
CA THR A 462 -5.05 17.06 -19.22
C THR A 462 -5.88 18.08 -18.44
N ALA A 463 -5.33 18.50 -17.30
CA ALA A 463 -5.83 19.56 -16.45
C ALA A 463 -4.91 20.79 -16.49
N LYS A 464 -5.40 21.91 -15.93
CA LYS A 464 -4.62 23.13 -15.75
C LYS A 464 -4.10 23.23 -14.32
N LEU A 465 -2.86 23.69 -14.20
CA LEU A 465 -2.29 24.18 -12.96
C LEU A 465 -2.19 25.70 -13.11
N LEU A 466 -3.04 26.45 -12.40
CA LEU A 466 -3.18 27.89 -12.54
C LEU A 466 -2.60 28.63 -11.34
N VAL A 467 -1.90 29.72 -11.60
CA VAL A 467 -1.42 30.67 -10.58
C VAL A 467 -1.96 32.05 -10.93
N ASN A 468 -2.63 32.70 -9.97
CA ASN A 468 -3.21 34.03 -10.13
C ASN A 468 -4.17 34.16 -11.32
N ALA A 469 -5.12 33.22 -11.41
CA ALA A 469 -6.20 33.25 -12.40
C ALA A 469 -7.22 34.37 -12.12
N THR A 470 -7.53 35.18 -13.13
CA THR A 470 -8.50 36.27 -13.03
C THR A 470 -9.93 35.73 -13.22
N GLY A 471 -10.47 35.07 -12.19
CA GLY A 471 -11.77 34.39 -12.32
C GLY A 471 -12.51 33.97 -11.04
N GLY A 472 -11.93 34.07 -9.85
CA GLY A 472 -12.63 33.88 -8.56
C GLY A 472 -12.87 32.43 -8.11
N ASN A 473 -12.68 32.19 -6.82
CA ASN A 473 -12.90 30.94 -6.07
C ASN A 473 -14.05 30.03 -6.56
N GLY A 474 -13.71 28.76 -6.80
CA GLY A 474 -14.66 27.64 -6.90
C GLY A 474 -14.06 26.48 -7.68
N GLY A 475 -13.89 25.33 -7.03
CA GLY A 475 -13.43 24.11 -7.71
C GLY A 475 -14.49 23.52 -8.65
N GLY A 476 -14.05 22.77 -9.66
CA GLY A 476 -14.92 22.08 -10.63
C GLY A 476 -14.57 22.45 -12.07
N GLY A 477 -13.99 21.49 -12.80
CA GLY A 477 -13.35 21.69 -14.09
C GLY A 477 -14.19 22.32 -15.20
N ASP A 478 -13.53 23.15 -16.03
CA ASP A 478 -14.05 23.63 -17.30
C ASP A 478 -13.79 22.59 -18.41
N GLY A 479 -14.52 21.48 -18.31
CA GLY A 479 -14.62 20.47 -19.37
C GLY A 479 -15.61 20.93 -20.45
N GLY A 480 -15.23 20.80 -21.71
CA GLY A 480 -15.99 21.32 -22.85
C GLY A 480 -17.47 20.88 -22.88
N THR A 481 -18.32 21.79 -23.36
CA THR A 481 -19.77 21.65 -23.49
C THR A 481 -20.26 20.26 -23.91
N LEU A 482 -20.90 19.54 -22.99
CA LEU A 482 -21.78 18.41 -23.33
C LEU A 482 -23.24 18.88 -23.48
N PRO A 483 -24.03 18.28 -24.40
CA PRO A 483 -25.45 18.53 -24.48
C PRO A 483 -26.18 17.80 -23.33
N ILE A 484 -26.56 18.55 -22.29
CA ILE A 484 -27.44 18.04 -21.23
C ILE A 484 -28.86 17.87 -21.79
N THR A 485 -29.21 16.65 -22.21
CA THR A 485 -30.61 16.23 -22.41
C THR A 485 -31.09 15.47 -21.18
N GLY A 486 -31.75 16.17 -20.25
CA GLY A 486 -32.27 15.59 -19.01
C GLY A 486 -32.96 16.61 -18.11
N GLU A 487 -34.22 16.93 -18.42
CA GLU A 487 -35.19 17.64 -17.57
C GLU A 487 -34.81 19.01 -16.95
N SER A 488 -34.86 20.04 -17.80
CA SER A 488 -35.67 21.26 -17.54
C SER A 488 -35.55 21.97 -16.17
N THR A 489 -34.34 22.38 -15.76
CA THR A 489 -34.14 23.34 -14.65
C THR A 489 -34.91 24.66 -14.80
N ALA A 490 -35.30 25.03 -16.03
CA ALA A 490 -36.19 26.16 -16.32
C ALA A 490 -37.56 26.09 -15.61
N LEU A 491 -38.08 24.87 -15.33
CA LEU A 491 -39.37 24.71 -14.64
C LEU A 491 -39.25 25.07 -13.14
N VAL A 492 -38.15 24.70 -12.50
CA VAL A 492 -37.90 24.93 -11.07
C VAL A 492 -37.68 26.43 -10.79
N ALA A 493 -36.92 27.11 -11.64
CA ALA A 493 -36.77 28.58 -11.56
C ALA A 493 -38.10 29.31 -11.77
N GLY A 494 -38.93 28.86 -12.72
CA GLY A 494 -40.26 29.43 -12.97
C GLY A 494 -41.22 29.27 -11.79
N ILE A 495 -41.24 28.08 -11.16
CA ILE A 495 -42.07 27.82 -9.97
C ILE A 495 -41.58 28.61 -8.75
N GLY A 496 -40.26 28.72 -8.54
CA GLY A 496 -39.67 29.53 -7.47
C GLY A 496 -40.05 31.02 -7.57
N GLY A 497 -39.99 31.59 -8.78
CA GLY A 497 -40.45 32.96 -9.04
C GLY A 497 -41.94 33.17 -8.79
N LEU A 498 -42.79 32.21 -9.17
CA LEU A 498 -44.23 32.24 -8.92
C LEU A 498 -44.58 32.16 -7.43
N LEU A 499 -43.88 31.33 -6.65
CA LEU A 499 -44.07 31.23 -5.20
C LEU A 499 -43.63 32.49 -4.46
N LEU A 500 -42.53 33.13 -4.89
CA LEU A 500 -42.12 34.43 -4.35
C LEU A 500 -43.14 35.54 -4.66
N ALA A 501 -43.66 35.59 -5.89
CA ALA A 501 -44.71 36.53 -6.27
C ALA A 501 -46.02 36.31 -5.47
N ALA A 502 -46.42 35.06 -5.28
CA ALA A 502 -47.58 34.70 -4.46
C ALA A 502 -47.39 35.05 -2.97
N GLY A 503 -46.19 34.81 -2.42
CA GLY A 503 -45.83 35.16 -1.04
C GLY A 503 -45.86 36.68 -0.79
N VAL A 504 -45.28 37.47 -1.70
CA VAL A 504 -45.33 38.94 -1.65
C VAL A 504 -46.77 39.45 -1.79
N GLY A 505 -47.56 38.88 -2.69
CA GLY A 505 -48.99 39.19 -2.83
C GLY A 505 -49.78 38.91 -1.56
N GLY A 506 -49.60 37.73 -0.96
CA GLY A 506 -50.22 37.34 0.30
C GLY A 506 -49.86 38.28 1.46
N TYR A 507 -48.58 38.64 1.59
CA TYR A 507 -48.10 39.58 2.61
C TYR A 507 -48.75 40.97 2.47
N VAL A 508 -48.87 41.50 1.25
CA VAL A 508 -49.51 42.81 1.00
C VAL A 508 -51.02 42.77 1.26
N VAL A 509 -51.71 41.67 0.95
CA VAL A 509 -53.14 41.47 1.25
C VAL A 509 -53.37 41.36 2.76
N ALA A 510 -52.54 40.58 3.48
CA ALA A 510 -52.61 40.47 4.94
C ALA A 510 -52.39 41.83 5.62
N ARG A 511 -51.41 42.62 5.16
CA ARG A 511 -51.11 43.95 5.70
C ARG A 511 -52.22 44.99 5.48
N ARG A 512 -53.13 44.77 4.52
CA ARG A 512 -54.30 45.64 4.25
C ARG A 512 -55.54 45.29 5.07
N ARG A 513 -55.66 44.09 5.66
CA ARG A 513 -56.81 43.71 6.52
C ARG A 513 -56.53 44.00 8.01
N LYS A 514 -56.66 45.27 8.41
CA LYS A 514 -56.98 45.60 9.81
C LYS A 514 -58.46 45.28 10.09
N THR A 515 -58.74 44.63 11.22
CA THR A 515 -60.03 44.30 11.91
C THR A 515 -60.32 42.81 11.97
N ARG A 516 -60.85 42.24 13.07
CA ARG A 516 -61.08 42.71 14.47
C ARG A 516 -61.18 41.44 15.32
N PHE A 517 -60.48 41.36 16.46
CA PHE A 517 -60.80 40.33 17.45
C PHE A 517 -62.03 40.77 18.26
N VAL A 518 -62.99 39.87 18.41
CA VAL A 518 -64.06 39.92 19.42
C VAL A 518 -63.78 38.75 20.37
N ALA A 519 -63.96 38.99 21.66
CA ALA A 519 -63.79 37.98 22.71
C ALA A 519 -65.00 37.04 22.80
#